data_AF-A0A954KHD6-F1
#
_entry.id   AF-A0A954KHD6-F1
#
_cell.length_a   1.000
_cell.length_b   1.000
_cell.length_c   1.000
_cell.angle_alpha   90.00
_cell.angle_beta   90.00
_cell.angle_gamma   90.00
#
_symmetry.space_group_name_H-M   'P 1'
#
loop_
_entity.id
_entity.type
_entity.pdbx_description
1 polymer ?
#
loop_
_entity_poly.entity_id
_entity_poly.type
_entity_poly.pdbx_seq_one_letter_code
_entity_poly.pdbx_strand_id
1 'polypeptide(L)'
;MSTSRRKRVLFISYLFPPVGGVGVQRVTKFVKYLPEFGWDSSVLTVSNPSVPLHDESYHKDIPANTIIRRAKTYEPGYAVKQAVASNGSGKQSSGLMSWAKGIVKRVGNFVLQPDA
;
A
#
# COMPACT_ATOMS: atom_id res chain seq x y z
N MET A 1 -31.46 -29.10 -9.04
CA MET A 1 -30.17 -28.86 -8.36
C MET A 1 -30.24 -27.54 -7.61
N SER A 2 -30.17 -27.58 -6.28
CA SER A 2 -30.12 -26.35 -5.47
C SER A 2 -28.75 -25.71 -5.65
N THR A 3 -28.65 -24.60 -6.38
CA THR A 3 -27.46 -23.76 -6.41
C THR A 3 -27.36 -23.05 -5.07
N SER A 4 -26.73 -23.69 -4.09
CA SER A 4 -26.40 -23.04 -2.83
C SER A 4 -25.47 -21.86 -3.13
N ARG A 5 -25.95 -20.65 -2.84
CA ARG A 5 -25.20 -19.42 -3.12
C ARG A 5 -23.94 -19.44 -2.26
N ARG A 6 -22.76 -19.56 -2.87
CA ARG A 6 -21.49 -19.47 -2.13
C ARG A 6 -21.43 -18.15 -1.39
N LYS A 7 -21.05 -18.20 -0.11
CA LYS A 7 -20.85 -16.99 0.68
C LYS A 7 -19.60 -16.27 0.18
N ARG A 8 -19.56 -14.95 0.31
CA ARG A 8 -18.48 -14.11 -0.22
C ARG A 8 -17.92 -13.19 0.85
N VAL A 9 -16.59 -13.14 0.93
CA VAL A 9 -15.84 -12.24 1.81
C VAL A 9 -15.22 -11.10 1.00
N LEU A 10 -15.28 -9.88 1.52
CA LEU A 10 -14.54 -8.73 1.00
C LEU A 10 -13.28 -8.50 1.86
N PHE A 11 -12.11 -8.65 1.24
CA PHE A 11 -10.83 -8.23 1.78
C PHE A 11 -10.57 -6.78 1.38
N ILE A 12 -10.30 -5.93 2.36
CA ILE A 12 -9.81 -4.57 2.12
C ILE A 12 -8.36 -4.57 2.56
N SER A 13 -7.44 -4.64 1.60
CA SER A 13 -6.01 -4.71 1.88
C SER A 13 -5.24 -3.77 0.96
N TYR A 14 -4.46 -2.89 1.58
CA TYR A 14 -3.51 -2.05 0.87
C TYR A 14 -2.37 -2.89 0.24
N LEU A 15 -1.93 -3.94 0.94
CA LEU A 15 -0.89 -4.86 0.48
C LEU A 15 -1.53 -6.08 -0.18
N PHE A 16 -1.50 -6.12 -1.51
CA PHE A 16 -2.02 -7.24 -2.31
C PHE A 16 -1.23 -7.34 -3.62
N PRO A 17 -1.09 -8.53 -4.24
CA PRO A 17 -0.31 -8.67 -5.48
C PRO A 17 -0.75 -7.66 -6.55
N PRO A 18 0.17 -7.07 -7.34
CA PRO A 18 1.57 -7.47 -7.51
C PRO A 18 2.54 -6.89 -6.47
N VAL A 19 2.05 -6.25 -5.40
CA VAL A 19 2.94 -5.78 -4.32
C VAL A 19 3.68 -6.96 -3.70
N GLY A 20 4.97 -6.77 -3.42
CA GLY A 20 5.79 -7.74 -2.71
C GLY A 20 5.90 -7.43 -1.21
N GLY A 21 6.33 -8.42 -0.42
CA GLY A 21 6.62 -8.27 1.00
C GLY A 21 5.78 -9.15 1.91
N VAL A 22 6.17 -9.21 3.19
CA VAL A 22 5.61 -10.15 4.18
C VAL A 22 4.11 -9.96 4.44
N GLY A 23 3.61 -8.73 4.31
CA GLY A 23 2.19 -8.41 4.54
C GLY A 23 1.23 -8.96 3.48
N VAL A 24 1.74 -9.19 2.26
CA VAL A 24 0.95 -9.66 1.11
C VAL A 24 0.59 -11.14 1.27
N GLN A 25 1.51 -11.93 1.83
CA GLN A 25 1.39 -13.38 1.92
C GLN A 25 0.12 -13.83 2.65
N ARG A 26 -0.21 -13.20 3.78
CA ARG A 26 -1.38 -13.58 4.58
C ARG A 26 -2.68 -13.46 3.78
N VAL A 27 -2.90 -12.29 3.17
CA VAL A 27 -4.14 -12.03 2.41
C VAL A 27 -4.21 -12.94 1.19
N THR A 28 -3.09 -13.12 0.47
CA THR A 28 -3.03 -14.02 -0.69
C THR A 28 -3.35 -15.46 -0.31
N LYS A 29 -2.84 -15.99 0.81
CA LYS A 29 -3.14 -17.36 1.25
C LYS A 29 -4.59 -17.53 1.68
N PHE A 30 -5.20 -16.54 2.34
CA PHE A 30 -6.65 -16.61 2.62
C PHE A 30 -7.47 -16.67 1.35
N VAL A 31 -7.17 -15.78 0.38
CA VAL A 31 -7.84 -15.77 -0.92
C VAL A 31 -7.67 -17.10 -1.66
N LYS A 32 -6.48 -17.72 -1.57
CA LYS A 32 -6.17 -19.03 -2.17
C LYS A 32 -7.01 -20.17 -1.60
N TYR A 33 -7.10 -20.28 -0.27
CA TYR A 33 -7.67 -21.46 0.38
C TYR A 33 -9.15 -21.34 0.74
N LEU A 34 -9.71 -20.12 0.84
CA LEU A 34 -11.14 -19.93 1.14
C LEU A 34 -12.12 -20.66 0.19
N PRO A 35 -11.84 -20.79 -1.11
CA PRO A 35 -12.68 -21.58 -2.01
C PRO A 35 -12.86 -23.04 -1.61
N GLU A 36 -11.88 -23.63 -0.92
CA GLU A 36 -11.95 -25.01 -0.39
C GLU A 36 -12.99 -25.14 0.73
N PHE A 37 -13.27 -24.05 1.45
CA PHE A 37 -14.28 -23.97 2.50
C PHE A 37 -15.65 -23.48 2.00
N GLY A 38 -15.85 -23.39 0.68
CA GLY A 38 -17.11 -22.92 0.09
C GLY A 38 -17.30 -21.41 0.09
N TRP A 39 -16.22 -20.63 0.28
CA TRP A 39 -16.26 -19.17 0.26
C TRP A 39 -15.58 -18.59 -0.97
N ASP A 40 -16.20 -17.59 -1.57
CA ASP A 40 -15.58 -16.76 -2.60
C ASP A 40 -14.90 -15.54 -1.98
N SER A 41 -13.87 -15.04 -2.66
CA SER A 41 -13.13 -13.85 -2.26
C SER A 41 -13.36 -12.67 -3.20
N SER A 42 -13.50 -11.48 -2.64
CA SER A 42 -13.38 -10.20 -3.35
C SER A 42 -12.33 -9.37 -2.63
N VAL A 43 -11.50 -8.65 -3.37
CA VAL A 43 -10.39 -7.88 -2.84
C VAL A 43 -10.50 -6.45 -3.34
N LEU A 44 -10.57 -5.50 -2.41
CA LEU A 44 -10.38 -4.09 -2.66
C LEU A 44 -8.94 -3.73 -2.26
N THR A 45 -8.17 -3.28 -3.23
CA THR A 45 -6.78 -2.84 -3.03
C THR A 45 -6.53 -1.53 -3.78
N VAL A 46 -5.31 -1.03 -3.72
CA VAL A 46 -4.92 0.23 -4.37
C VAL A 46 -4.34 -0.02 -5.77
N SER A 47 -4.55 0.92 -6.68
CA SER A 47 -3.98 0.88 -8.05
C SER A 47 -2.55 1.39 -8.11
N ASN A 48 -2.16 2.28 -7.18
CA ASN A 48 -0.86 2.94 -7.16
C ASN A 48 -0.24 2.93 -5.74
N PRO A 49 0.05 1.75 -5.17
CA PRO A 49 0.64 1.65 -3.84
C PRO A 49 2.02 2.33 -3.78
N SER A 50 2.25 3.13 -2.75
CA SER A 50 3.57 3.68 -2.40
C SER A 50 4.41 2.61 -1.69
N VAL A 51 4.82 1.58 -2.42
CA VAL A 51 5.60 0.45 -1.89
C VAL A 51 6.94 0.28 -2.62
N PRO A 52 7.98 -0.24 -1.95
CA PRO A 52 9.30 -0.44 -2.54
C PRO A 52 9.39 -1.65 -3.47
N LEU A 53 8.57 -2.68 -3.22
CA LEU A 53 8.77 -4.02 -3.78
C LEU A 53 7.53 -4.47 -4.55
N HIS A 54 7.78 -5.03 -5.73
CA HIS A 54 6.78 -5.70 -6.56
C HIS A 54 7.24 -7.13 -6.82
N ASP A 55 6.32 -8.07 -6.69
CA ASP A 55 6.55 -9.50 -6.91
C ASP A 55 5.32 -10.14 -7.58
N GLU A 56 5.48 -10.42 -8.87
CA GLU A 56 4.45 -11.03 -9.70
C GLU A 56 4.22 -12.52 -9.38
N SER A 57 5.12 -13.16 -8.63
CA SER A 57 5.02 -14.60 -8.34
C SER A 57 3.74 -14.94 -7.56
N TYR A 58 3.27 -14.02 -6.72
CA TYR A 58 2.06 -14.18 -5.92
C TYR A 58 0.77 -14.22 -6.74
N HIS A 59 0.77 -13.76 -8.00
CA HIS A 59 -0.41 -13.85 -8.87
C HIS A 59 -0.84 -15.30 -9.14
N LYS A 60 0.12 -16.25 -9.12
CA LYS A 60 -0.15 -17.67 -9.34
C LYS A 60 -1.02 -18.30 -8.25
N ASP A 61 -1.02 -17.70 -7.06
CA ASP A 61 -1.79 -18.18 -5.91
C ASP A 61 -3.22 -17.64 -5.87
N ILE A 62 -3.62 -16.77 -6.81
CA ILE A 62 -4.94 -16.15 -6.85
C ILE A 62 -5.90 -16.99 -7.70
N PRO A 63 -7.00 -17.52 -7.12
CA PRO A 63 -8.03 -18.22 -7.89
C PRO A 63 -8.74 -17.31 -8.89
N ALA A 64 -9.06 -17.84 -10.08
CA ALA A 64 -9.68 -17.09 -11.18
C ALA A 64 -11.07 -16.50 -10.85
N ASN A 65 -11.79 -17.07 -9.89
CA ASN A 65 -13.09 -16.56 -9.42
C ASN A 65 -12.95 -15.36 -8.45
N THR A 66 -11.72 -14.97 -8.08
CA THR A 66 -11.47 -13.84 -7.18
C THR A 66 -11.72 -12.52 -7.90
N ILE A 67 -12.62 -11.69 -7.36
CA ILE A 67 -12.83 -10.34 -7.90
C ILE A 67 -11.83 -9.38 -7.27
N ILE A 68 -10.96 -8.78 -8.06
CA ILE A 68 -10.01 -7.76 -7.59
C ILE A 68 -10.44 -6.39 -8.12
N ARG A 69 -10.68 -5.44 -7.20
CA ARG A 69 -10.95 -4.04 -7.49
C ARG A 69 -9.79 -3.20 -6.99
N ARG A 70 -9.23 -2.37 -7.88
CA ARG A 70 -8.14 -1.44 -7.55
C ARG A 70 -8.68 -0.01 -7.53
N ALA A 71 -8.60 0.65 -6.37
CA ALA A 71 -8.98 2.04 -6.19
C ALA A 71 -7.76 2.95 -6.29
N LYS A 72 -7.94 4.14 -6.88
CA LYS A 72 -6.88 5.16 -6.94
C LYS A 72 -6.68 5.77 -5.56
N THR A 73 -5.42 5.92 -5.15
CA THR A 73 -5.05 6.59 -3.90
C THR A 73 -4.27 7.87 -4.20
N TYR A 74 -4.46 8.91 -3.39
CA TYR A 74 -3.83 10.22 -3.56
C TYR A 74 -2.63 10.40 -2.64
N GLU A 75 -1.69 9.47 -2.70
CA GLU A 75 -0.47 9.55 -1.89
C GLU A 75 0.78 9.79 -2.74
N PRO A 76 1.83 10.42 -2.18
CA PRO A 76 3.12 10.51 -2.84
C PRO A 76 3.71 9.12 -3.07
N GLY A 77 4.19 8.85 -4.29
CA GLY A 77 4.82 7.58 -4.62
C GLY A 77 6.06 7.30 -3.76
N TYR A 78 6.42 6.02 -3.63
CA TYR A 78 7.50 5.58 -2.76
C TYR A 78 8.84 6.27 -3.06
N ALA A 79 9.14 6.52 -4.35
CA ALA A 79 10.34 7.23 -4.76
C ALA A 79 10.45 8.65 -4.18
N VAL A 80 9.32 9.37 -4.05
CA VAL A 80 9.28 10.70 -3.44
C VAL A 80 9.56 10.60 -1.94
N LYS A 81 8.93 9.63 -1.26
CA LYS A 81 9.19 9.37 0.17
C LYS A 81 10.66 8.99 0.40
N GLN A 82 11.24 8.17 -0.48
CA GLN A 82 12.64 7.75 -0.42
C GLN A 82 13.59 8.93 -0.65
N ALA A 83 13.34 9.79 -1.62
CA ALA A 83 14.17 10.97 -1.91
C ALA A 83 14.15 11.99 -0.75
N VAL A 84 12.99 12.19 -0.12
CA VAL A 84 12.87 13.05 1.07
C VAL A 84 13.60 12.44 2.26
N ALA A 85 13.50 11.11 2.45
CA ALA A 85 14.21 10.40 3.51
C ALA A 85 15.73 10.40 3.31
N SER A 86 16.21 10.18 2.08
CA SER A 86 17.65 10.19 1.75
C SER A 86 18.27 11.58 1.84
N ASN A 87 17.48 12.64 1.61
CA ASN A 87 17.90 14.02 1.86
C ASN A 87 18.00 14.39 3.36
N GLY A 88 17.61 13.47 4.25
CA GLY A 88 17.80 13.58 5.70
C GLY A 88 19.18 13.08 6.17
N SER A 89 19.87 12.24 5.39
CA SER A 89 21.19 11.70 5.73
C SER A 89 22.31 12.49 5.03
N GLY A 90 22.74 13.58 5.68
CA GLY A 90 24.10 14.11 5.57
C GLY A 90 24.52 14.81 4.28
N LYS A 91 24.32 16.13 4.23
CA LYS A 91 25.29 17.07 3.64
C LYS A 91 25.18 18.42 4.36
N GLN A 92 26.22 18.76 5.11
CA GLN A 92 26.45 20.06 5.73
C GLN A 92 26.39 21.12 4.63
N SER A 93 25.30 21.89 4.59
CA SER A 93 25.09 22.95 3.59
C SER A 93 25.07 24.30 4.30
N SER A 94 25.90 25.19 3.76
CA SER A 94 26.09 26.62 4.05
C SER A 94 24.95 27.29 4.85
N GLY A 95 25.32 28.07 5.88
CA GLY A 95 24.44 28.61 6.93
C GLY A 95 23.25 29.46 6.47
N LEU A 96 23.19 29.88 5.21
CA LEU A 96 22.00 30.53 4.63
C LEU A 96 20.90 29.54 4.27
N MET A 97 21.27 28.32 3.83
CA MET A 97 20.33 27.29 3.41
C MET A 97 19.72 26.56 4.62
N SER A 98 20.44 26.48 5.75
CA SER A 98 19.92 25.94 7.01
C SER A 98 18.84 26.83 7.63
N TRP A 99 19.00 28.17 7.53
CA TRP A 99 18.02 29.14 8.02
C TRP A 99 16.71 29.06 7.23
N ALA A 100 16.78 29.03 5.90
CA ALA A 100 15.60 28.86 5.05
C ALA A 100 14.89 27.52 5.33
N LYS A 101 15.64 26.43 5.53
CA LYS A 101 15.11 25.11 5.90
C LYS A 101 14.39 25.14 7.27
N GLY A 102 14.87 25.96 8.21
CA GLY A 102 14.24 26.18 9.52
C GLY A 102 12.88 26.88 9.45
N ILE A 103 12.75 27.89 8.58
CA ILE A 103 11.48 28.60 8.35
C ILE A 103 10.46 27.68 7.71
N VAL A 104 10.86 26.96 6.64
CA VAL A 104 10.00 26.00 5.97
C VAL A 104 9.55 24.89 6.92
N LYS A 105 10.43 24.43 7.83
CA LYS A 105 10.07 23.44 8.85
C LYS A 105 9.08 24.00 9.90
N ARG A 106 9.22 25.26 10.32
CA ARG A 106 8.27 25.90 11.25
C ARG A 106 6.89 26.10 10.63
N VAL A 107 6.84 26.59 9.39
CA VAL A 107 5.57 26.76 8.67
C VAL A 107 4.96 25.40 8.33
N GLY A 108 5.79 24.43 7.92
CA GLY A 108 5.36 23.06 7.64
C GLY A 108 4.77 22.39 8.87
N ASN A 109 5.40 22.49 10.05
CA ASN A 109 4.83 21.96 11.29
C ASN A 109 3.52 22.67 11.67
N PHE A 110 3.44 23.99 11.52
CA PHE A 110 2.22 24.75 11.83
C PHE A 110 1.05 24.41 10.89
N VAL A 111 1.34 24.11 9.62
CA VAL A 111 0.33 23.79 8.60
C VAL A 111 -0.03 22.31 8.56
N LEU A 112 0.93 21.40 8.81
CA LEU A 112 0.72 19.94 8.74
C LEU A 112 0.33 19.31 10.07
N GLN A 113 0.61 19.98 11.20
CA GLN A 113 0.18 19.58 12.54
C GLN A 113 -0.52 20.75 13.23
N PRO A 114 -1.76 21.07 12.83
CA PRO A 114 -2.56 22.02 13.58
C PRO A 114 -3.09 21.28 14.82
N ASP A 115 -2.25 21.21 15.86
CA ASP A 115 -2.60 21.09 17.28
C ASP A 115 -1.34 20.61 18.05
N ALA A 116 -0.57 21.59 18.53
CA ALA A 116 0.42 21.43 19.60
C ALA A 116 0.03 22.35 20.75
#